data_AF-A0A0F5HM36-F1
#
_entry.id   AF-A0A0F5HM36-F1
#
_cell.length_a   1.000
_cell.length_b   1.000
_cell.length_c   1.000
_cell.angle_alpha   90.00
_cell.angle_beta   90.00
_cell.angle_gamma   90.00
#
_symmetry.space_group_name_H-M   'P 1'
#
loop_
_entity.id
_entity.type
_entity.pdbx_description
1 polymer ?
#
loop_
_entity_poly.entity_id
_entity_poly.type
_entity_poly.pdbx_seq_one_letter_code
_entity_poly.pdbx_strand_id
1 'polypeptide(L)'
;MVGVRYAFLSILAANLSGIWMILLQDRFTGEAGNLIVLHGIGFHALQTLIIPAWLLEKSDLNERYKKRLLHSGSIAWMLMIGVIGIQTALGRTVFELTILPILAGLLLLAWAGTALIAGVFFIKQRRERALSTDKLPLVRH
;
A
#
# COMPACT_ATOMS: atom_id res chain seq x y z
N MET A 1 3.84 9.08 -10.73
CA MET A 1 5.25 8.67 -10.47
C MET A 1 5.57 8.32 -9.02
N VAL A 2 5.02 9.03 -8.01
CA VAL A 2 5.38 8.80 -6.59
C VAL A 2 5.11 7.35 -6.15
N GLY A 3 3.89 6.82 -6.34
CA GLY A 3 3.55 5.45 -5.93
C GLY A 3 4.45 4.36 -6.53
N VAL A 4 4.89 4.55 -7.77
CA VAL A 4 5.83 3.63 -8.45
C VAL A 4 7.18 3.59 -7.72
N ARG A 5 7.73 4.75 -7.32
CA ARG A 5 9.01 4.81 -6.60
C ARG A 5 8.96 4.03 -5.28
N TYR A 6 7.89 4.18 -4.51
CA TYR A 6 7.70 3.45 -3.26
C TYR A 6 7.43 1.96 -3.48
N ALA A 7 6.70 1.59 -4.54
CA ALA A 7 6.50 0.19 -4.92
C ALA A 7 7.84 -0.47 -5.28
N PHE A 8 8.70 0.18 -6.06
CA PHE A 8 10.04 -0.32 -6.36
C PHE A 8 10.88 -0.56 -5.11
N LEU A 9 10.88 0.36 -4.14
CA LEU A 9 11.60 0.17 -2.88
C LEU A 9 11.04 -1.00 -2.06
N SER A 10 9.73 -1.17 -2.04
CA SER A 10 9.08 -2.29 -1.34
C SER A 10 9.39 -3.63 -2.00
N ILE A 11 9.43 -3.67 -3.34
CA ILE A 11 9.83 -4.85 -4.12
C ILE A 11 11.31 -5.17 -3.87
N LEU A 12 12.18 -4.18 -3.74
CA LEU A 12 13.58 -4.42 -3.38
C LEU A 12 13.67 -5.14 -2.02
N ALA A 13 12.92 -4.67 -1.01
CA ALA A 13 12.83 -5.37 0.28
C ALA A 13 12.27 -6.80 0.14
N ALA A 14 11.26 -6.99 -0.72
CA ALA A 14 10.70 -8.31 -1.00
C ALA A 14 11.74 -9.27 -1.63
N ASN A 15 12.56 -8.77 -2.55
CA ASN A 15 13.63 -9.55 -3.18
C ASN A 15 14.73 -9.88 -2.17
N LEU A 16 15.10 -8.96 -1.28
CA LEU A 16 16.03 -9.24 -0.19
C LEU A 16 15.50 -10.34 0.74
N SER A 17 14.21 -10.31 1.08
CA SER A 17 13.55 -11.38 1.83
C SER A 17 13.54 -12.71 1.05
N GLY A 18 13.41 -12.65 -0.28
CA GLY A 18 13.51 -13.82 -1.16
C GLY A 18 14.90 -14.45 -1.14
N ILE A 19 15.95 -13.64 -1.27
CA ILE A 19 17.34 -14.07 -1.15
C ILE A 19 17.59 -14.70 0.23
N TRP A 20 17.05 -14.09 1.29
CA TRP A 20 17.14 -14.66 2.64
C TRP A 20 16.57 -16.08 2.68
N MET A 21 15.36 -16.30 2.16
CA MET A 21 14.76 -17.65 2.12
C MET A 21 15.61 -18.66 1.35
N ILE A 22 16.22 -18.24 0.23
CA ILE A 22 17.11 -19.11 -0.56
C ILE A 22 18.36 -19.49 0.26
N LEU A 23 18.97 -18.53 0.96
CA LEU A 23 20.18 -18.77 1.75
C LEU A 23 19.94 -19.70 2.95
N LEU A 24 18.78 -19.58 3.59
CA LEU A 24 18.39 -20.49 4.68
C LEU A 24 17.85 -21.83 4.17
N GLN A 25 17.59 -21.95 2.86
CA GLN A 25 16.80 -23.03 2.25
C GLN A 25 15.46 -23.27 2.97
N ASP A 26 14.92 -22.21 3.56
CA ASP A 26 13.73 -22.27 4.39
C ASP A 26 12.90 -20.99 4.24
N ARG A 27 11.59 -21.12 4.36
CA ARG A 27 10.64 -20.02 4.49
C ARG A 27 10.45 -19.58 5.95
N PHE A 28 10.98 -20.36 6.89
CA PHE A 28 10.86 -20.13 8.32
C PHE A 28 12.03 -19.34 8.90
N THR A 29 11.72 -18.38 9.77
CA THR A 29 12.64 -17.75 10.71
C THR A 29 11.80 -17.51 11.95
N GLY A 30 12.00 -18.33 12.98
CA GLY A 30 11.02 -18.51 14.07
C GLY A 30 9.95 -19.56 13.74
N GLU A 31 9.12 -19.89 14.73
CA GLU A 31 8.22 -21.06 14.71
C GLU A 31 7.08 -21.01 13.67
N ALA A 32 6.74 -19.85 13.10
CA ALA A 32 5.52 -19.71 12.27
C ALA A 32 5.74 -19.26 10.80
N GLY A 33 6.94 -18.86 10.39
CA GLY A 33 7.21 -18.58 8.97
C GLY A 33 6.93 -17.14 8.59
N ASN A 34 7.90 -16.29 8.88
CA ASN A 34 7.74 -14.84 8.75
C ASN A 34 8.31 -14.29 7.44
N LEU A 35 9.30 -14.96 6.83
CA LEU A 35 9.93 -14.49 5.60
C LEU A 35 8.97 -14.54 4.41
N ILE A 36 8.08 -15.53 4.34
CA ILE A 36 7.07 -15.59 3.28
C ILE A 36 6.08 -14.42 3.39
N VAL A 37 5.74 -14.01 4.61
CA VAL A 37 4.88 -12.85 4.86
C VAL A 37 5.59 -11.57 4.45
N LEU A 38 6.86 -11.39 4.85
CA LEU A 38 7.68 -10.23 4.49
C LEU A 38 7.87 -10.12 2.98
N HIS A 39 8.17 -11.23 2.31
CA HIS A 39 8.29 -11.31 0.86
C HIS A 39 6.95 -10.96 0.18
N GLY A 40 5.85 -11.58 0.61
CA GLY A 40 4.53 -11.36 0.04
C GLY A 40 4.07 -9.92 0.19
N ILE A 41 4.13 -9.35 1.40
CA ILE A 41 3.69 -7.97 1.66
C ILE A 41 4.53 -6.93 0.91
N GLY A 42 5.83 -7.20 0.73
CA GLY A 42 6.70 -6.37 -0.11
C GLY A 42 6.27 -6.37 -1.59
N PHE A 43 5.90 -7.53 -2.15
CA PHE A 43 5.40 -7.62 -3.53
C PHE A 43 4.00 -7.03 -3.71
N HIS A 44 3.12 -7.16 -2.71
CA HIS A 44 1.79 -6.55 -2.75
C HIS A 44 1.84 -5.02 -2.86
N ALA A 45 2.97 -4.37 -2.57
CA ALA A 45 3.18 -2.94 -2.83
C ALA A 45 2.86 -2.52 -4.27
N LEU A 46 3.04 -3.41 -5.25
CA LEU A 46 2.64 -3.18 -6.64
C LEU A 46 1.14 -2.89 -6.76
N GLN A 47 0.30 -3.59 -5.99
CA GLN A 47 -1.13 -3.36 -6.00
C GLN A 47 -1.49 -2.22 -5.04
N THR A 48 -0.96 -2.27 -3.81
CA THR A 48 -1.39 -1.40 -2.71
C THR A 48 -0.92 0.05 -2.85
N LEU A 49 0.14 0.33 -3.62
CA LEU A 49 0.62 1.70 -3.84
C LEU A 49 0.27 2.25 -5.23
N ILE A 50 0.17 1.40 -6.25
CA ILE A 50 -0.17 1.83 -7.62
C ILE A 50 -1.67 2.12 -7.75
N ILE A 51 -2.54 1.28 -7.18
CA ILE A 51 -4.00 1.47 -7.30
C ILE A 51 -4.44 2.82 -6.69
N PRO A 52 -4.07 3.18 -5.45
CA PRO A 52 -4.44 4.49 -4.90
C PRO A 52 -3.83 5.67 -5.69
N ALA A 53 -2.62 5.51 -6.24
CA ALA A 53 -2.00 6.51 -7.10
C ALA A 53 -2.81 6.75 -8.37
N TRP A 54 -3.23 5.68 -9.02
CA TRP A 54 -4.06 5.74 -10.22
C TRP A 54 -5.44 6.34 -9.93
N LEU A 55 -6.10 5.96 -8.83
CA LEU A 55 -7.38 6.52 -8.42
C LEU A 55 -7.29 8.04 -8.19
N LEU A 56 -6.26 8.49 -7.49
CA LEU A 56 -6.03 9.91 -7.24
C LEU A 56 -5.70 10.68 -8.52
N GLU A 57 -4.93 10.09 -9.44
CA GLU A 57 -4.63 10.71 -10.74
C GLU A 57 -5.91 10.99 -11.53
N LYS A 58 -6.92 10.11 -11.44
CA LYS A 58 -8.22 10.28 -12.11
C LYS A 58 -9.17 11.24 -11.41
N SER A 59 -8.87 11.67 -10.19
CA SER A 59 -9.69 12.61 -9.40
C SER A 59 -9.39 14.09 -9.70
N ASP A 60 -10.36 15.00 -9.54
CA ASP A 60 -10.18 16.48 -9.63
C ASP A 60 -9.63 17.11 -8.36
N LEU A 61 -8.85 16.35 -7.59
CA LEU A 61 -8.25 16.91 -6.39
C LEU A 61 -7.09 17.85 -6.74
N ASN A 62 -6.82 18.79 -5.84
CA ASN A 62 -5.60 19.58 -5.92
C ASN A 62 -4.37 18.65 -5.90
N GLU A 63 -3.45 18.85 -6.85
CA GLU A 63 -2.21 18.07 -6.98
C GLU A 63 -1.38 18.01 -5.70
N ARG A 64 -1.36 19.09 -4.90
CA ARG A 64 -0.69 19.11 -3.59
C ARG A 64 -1.29 18.10 -2.62
N TYR A 65 -2.61 17.99 -2.62
CA TYR A 65 -3.34 17.06 -1.76
C TYR A 65 -3.14 15.61 -2.21
N LYS A 66 -3.27 15.34 -3.53
CA LYS A 66 -2.98 14.02 -4.12
C LYS A 66 -1.58 13.52 -3.72
N LYS A 67 -0.57 14.37 -3.89
CA LYS A 67 0.82 14.03 -3.54
C LYS A 67 0.98 13.75 -2.05
N ARG A 68 0.43 14.59 -1.17
CA ARG A 68 0.51 14.39 0.29
C ARG A 68 -0.13 13.07 0.72
N LEU A 69 -1.31 12.75 0.18
CA LEU A 69 -2.01 11.52 0.50
C LEU A 69 -1.21 10.28 0.05
N LEU A 70 -0.63 10.34 -1.16
CA LEU A 70 0.23 9.28 -1.68
C LEU A 70 1.52 9.09 -0.88
N HIS A 71 2.20 10.16 -0.52
CA HIS A 71 3.39 10.07 0.32
C HIS A 71 3.06 9.47 1.69
N SER A 72 1.99 9.93 2.33
CA SER A 72 1.59 9.47 3.66
C SER A 72 1.27 7.97 3.65
N GLY A 73 0.45 7.51 2.71
CA GLY A 73 0.10 6.09 2.59
C GLY A 73 1.29 5.21 2.22
N SER A 74 2.15 5.68 1.31
CA SER A 74 3.34 4.92 0.88
C SER A 74 4.40 4.82 1.96
N ILE A 75 4.59 5.88 2.75
CA ILE A 75 5.49 5.86 3.92
C ILE A 75 4.95 4.90 4.97
N ALA A 76 3.65 4.95 5.27
CA ALA A 76 3.04 4.02 6.23
C ALA A 76 3.25 2.56 5.81
N TRP A 77 3.05 2.25 4.53
CA TRP A 77 3.31 0.92 3.97
C TRP A 77 4.77 0.50 4.11
N MET A 78 5.72 1.36 3.75
CA MET A 78 7.15 1.04 3.86
C MET A 78 7.59 0.85 5.31
N LEU A 79 7.10 1.68 6.23
CA LEU A 79 7.39 1.53 7.66
C LEU A 79 6.82 0.21 8.18
N MET A 80 5.62 -0.19 7.75
CA MET A 80 5.03 -1.48 8.11
C MET A 80 5.91 -2.64 7.65
N ILE A 81 6.41 -2.62 6.41
CA ILE A 81 7.38 -3.62 5.92
C ILE A 81 8.62 -3.65 6.82
N GLY A 82 9.17 -2.48 7.17
CA GLY A 82 10.34 -2.40 8.04
C GLY A 82 10.09 -2.98 9.43
N VAL A 83 8.97 -2.66 10.07
CA VAL A 83 8.59 -3.17 11.40
C VAL A 83 8.38 -4.68 11.37
N ILE A 84 7.70 -5.21 10.35
CA ILE A 84 7.53 -6.66 10.13
C ILE A 84 8.90 -7.33 9.90
N GLY A 85 9.78 -6.68 9.14
CA GLY A 85 11.14 -7.15 8.91
C GLY A 85 11.95 -7.25 10.20
N ILE A 86 11.84 -6.27 11.10
CA ILE A 86 12.49 -6.30 12.42
C ILE A 86 11.91 -7.44 13.27
N GLN A 87 10.58 -7.57 13.36
CA GLN A 87 9.93 -8.67 14.09
C GLN A 87 10.40 -10.05 13.56
N THR A 88 10.52 -10.16 12.23
CA THR A 88 11.01 -11.36 11.54
C THR A 88 12.47 -11.65 11.89
N ALA A 89 13.35 -10.63 11.86
CA ALA A 89 14.76 -10.78 12.19
C ALA A 89 15.01 -11.16 13.66
N LEU A 90 14.09 -10.79 14.56
CA LEU A 90 14.10 -11.22 15.97
C LEU A 90 13.64 -12.68 16.16
N GLY A 91 13.28 -13.40 15.09
CA GLY A 91 12.82 -14.79 15.14
C GLY A 91 11.43 -14.97 15.76
N ARG A 92 10.67 -13.88 15.93
CA ARG A 92 9.33 -13.90 16.53
C ARG A 92 8.26 -13.96 15.46
N THR A 93 7.14 -14.60 15.74
CA THR A 93 6.06 -14.70 14.75
C THR A 93 5.44 -13.32 14.47
N VAL A 94 4.99 -13.07 13.24
CA VAL A 94 4.28 -11.81 12.90
C VAL A 94 2.92 -11.69 13.59
N PHE A 95 2.37 -12.80 14.09
CA PHE A 95 1.10 -12.85 14.81
C PHE A 95 1.26 -12.78 16.33
N GLU A 96 2.50 -12.72 16.83
CA GLU A 96 2.78 -12.57 18.24
C GLU A 96 2.42 -11.15 18.71
N LEU A 97 1.58 -11.03 19.75
CA LEU A 97 1.10 -9.74 20.26
C LEU A 97 2.20 -8.98 21.02
N THR A 98 3.16 -8.46 20.27
CA THR A 98 4.19 -7.54 20.75
C THR A 98 3.94 -6.13 20.21
N ILE A 99 4.74 -5.17 20.67
CA ILE A 99 4.63 -3.78 20.21
C ILE A 99 4.82 -3.64 18.69
N LEU A 100 5.61 -4.53 18.06
CA LEU A 100 5.93 -4.45 16.64
C LEU A 100 4.73 -4.80 15.74
N PRO A 101 4.03 -5.94 15.89
CA PRO A 101 2.81 -6.21 15.12
C PRO A 101 1.67 -5.23 15.39
N ILE A 102 1.54 -4.70 16.61
CA ILE A 102 0.56 -3.64 16.92
C ILE A 102 0.88 -2.39 16.09
N LEU A 103 2.13 -1.94 16.08
CA LEU A 103 2.56 -0.80 15.27
C LEU A 103 2.38 -1.06 13.76
N ALA A 104 2.71 -2.27 13.29
CA ALA A 104 2.47 -2.68 11.90
C ALA A 104 0.98 -2.60 11.54
N GLY A 105 0.09 -3.04 12.43
CA GLY A 105 -1.36 -2.92 12.27
C GLY A 105 -1.83 -1.46 12.18
N LEU A 106 -1.31 -0.57 13.04
CA LEU A 106 -1.63 0.86 12.98
C LEU A 106 -1.16 1.51 11.67
N LEU A 107 0.03 1.14 11.19
CA LEU A 107 0.56 1.60 9.90
C LEU A 107 -0.26 1.06 8.72
N LEU A 108 -0.72 -0.18 8.80
CA LEU A 108 -1.64 -0.76 7.81
C LEU A 108 -2.96 0.02 7.76
N LEU A 109 -3.52 0.36 8.93
CA LEU A 109 -4.74 1.19 9.02
C LEU A 109 -4.53 2.60 8.45
N ALA A 110 -3.36 3.21 8.71
CA ALA A 110 -3.02 4.49 8.12
C ALA A 110 -2.97 4.42 6.58
N TRP A 111 -2.31 3.39 6.01
CA TRP A 111 -2.33 3.15 4.57
C TRP A 111 -3.77 2.91 4.06
N ALA A 112 -4.55 2.06 4.73
CA ALA A 112 -5.92 1.75 4.34
C ALA A 112 -6.80 3.00 4.31
N GLY A 113 -6.65 3.90 5.30
CA GLY A 113 -7.31 5.20 5.31
C GLY A 113 -6.98 6.02 4.06
N THR A 114 -5.72 6.07 3.64
CA THR A 114 -5.33 6.79 2.41
C THR A 114 -5.94 6.17 1.15
N ALA A 115 -5.99 4.84 1.06
CA ALA A 115 -6.58 4.12 -0.06
C ALA A 115 -8.11 4.32 -0.13
N LEU A 116 -8.79 4.29 1.01
CA LEU A 116 -10.22 4.56 1.12
C LEU A 116 -10.56 6.00 0.70
N ILE A 117 -9.79 6.98 1.18
CA ILE A 117 -9.97 8.39 0.78
C ILE A 117 -9.82 8.53 -0.74
N ALA A 118 -8.79 7.93 -1.33
CA ALA A 118 -8.59 7.92 -2.78
C ALA A 118 -9.80 7.32 -3.53
N GLY A 119 -10.32 6.18 -3.06
CA GLY A 119 -11.48 5.51 -3.63
C GLY A 119 -12.77 6.35 -3.53
N VAL A 120 -13.04 6.94 -2.36
CA VAL A 120 -14.21 7.79 -2.13
C VAL A 120 -14.21 9.00 -3.06
N PHE A 121 -13.07 9.68 -3.19
CA PHE A 121 -12.97 10.84 -4.09
C PHE A 121 -13.16 10.45 -5.56
N PHE A 122 -12.59 9.33 -5.99
CA PHE A 122 -12.79 8.82 -7.33
C PHE A 122 -14.26 8.52 -7.63
N ILE A 123 -14.95 7.81 -6.73
CA ILE A 123 -16.38 7.46 -6.89
C ILE A 123 -17.25 8.72 -6.90
N LYS A 124 -17.02 9.64 -5.95
CA LYS A 124 -17.78 10.89 -5.84
C LYS A 124 -17.70 11.71 -7.12
N GLN A 125 -16.49 11.88 -7.66
CA GLN A 125 -16.29 12.63 -8.89
C GLN A 125 -16.95 11.94 -10.09
N ARG A 126 -16.83 10.61 -10.22
CA ARG A 126 -17.45 9.88 -11.33
C ARG A 126 -18.98 10.05 -11.31
N ARG A 127 -19.59 10.05 -10.13
CA ARG A 127 -21.02 10.32 -9.94
C ARG A 127 -21.40 11.75 -10.35
N GLU A 128 -20.62 12.75 -9.96
CA GLU A 128 -20.86 14.15 -10.34
C GLU A 128 -20.79 14.37 -11.85
N ARG A 129 -19.79 13.77 -12.54
CA ARG A 129 -19.68 13.83 -14.00
C ARG A 129 -20.87 13.16 -14.71
N ALA A 130 -21.32 12.01 -14.22
CA ALA A 130 -22.48 11.31 -14.81
C ALA A 130 -23.77 12.16 -14.69
N LEU A 131 -23.96 12.82 -13.54
CA LEU A 131 -25.10 13.71 -13.32
C LEU A 131 -25.02 14.99 -14.15
N SER A 132 -23.82 15.48 -14.49
CA SER A 132 -23.67 16.66 -15.36
C SER A 132 -23.92 16.34 -16.83
N THR A 133 -23.53 15.15 -17.31
CA THR A 133 -23.77 14.73 -18.69
C THR A 133 -25.26 14.51 -19.00
N ASP A 134 -26.03 14.08 -18.00
CA ASP A 134 -27.49 13.86 -18.14
C ASP A 134 -28.28 15.18 -18.26
N LYS A 135 -27.68 16.31 -17.88
CA LYS A 135 -28.31 17.64 -17.90
C LYS A 135 -28.08 18.43 -19.19
N LEU A 136 -27.30 17.93 -20.14
CA LEU A 136 -27.11 18.60 -21.44
C LEU A 136 -28.29 18.27 -22.36
N PRO A 137 -29.09 19.26 -22.83
CA PRO A 137 -30.13 18.99 -23.81
C PRO A 137 -29.46 18.45 -25.08
N LEU A 138 -29.96 17.32 -25.57
CA LEU A 138 -29.58 16.75 -26.86
C LEU A 138 -29.97 17.74 -27.96
N VAL A 139 -29.10 18.70 -28.27
CA VAL A 139 -29.20 19.49 -29.51
C VAL A 139 -28.80 18.54 -30.63
N ARG A 140 -29.79 17.81 -31.14
CA ARG A 140 -29.67 17.09 -32.41
C ARG A 140 -29.80 18.12 -33.52
N HIS A 141 -28.71 18.35 -34.25
CA HIS A 141 -28.72 19.03 -35.55
C HIS A 141 -29.25 18.10 -36.63
#